data_AF-A0A6B3HNB5-F1
#
_entry.id   AF-A0A6B3HNB5-F1
#
_cell.length_a   1.000
_cell.length_b   1.000
_cell.length_c   1.000
_cell.angle_alpha   90.00
_cell.angle_beta   90.00
_cell.angle_gamma   90.00
#
_symmetry.space_group_name_H-M   'P 1'
#
loop_
_entity.id
_entity.type
_entity.pdbx_description
1 polymer ?
#
loop_
_entity_poly.entity_id
_entity_poly.type
_entity_poly.pdbx_seq_one_letter_code
_entity_poly.pdbx_strand_id
1 'polypeptide(L)' 'MRLINDERNAIDLRTTPVHLGLGSRAKPVEGFAWDPEVLQAYSAAVAADGAEGRMVAIFDGDGPGDHWERHPAGDE' A
#
# COMPACT_ATOMS: atom_id res chain seq x y z
N MET A 1 7.81 -8.83 -0.77
CA MET A 1 7.77 -7.49 -0.17
C MET A 1 8.18 -7.52 1.31
N ARG A 2 8.51 -6.36 1.91
CA ARG A 2 8.73 -6.19 3.36
C ARG A 2 8.19 -4.84 3.86
N LEU A 3 7.58 -4.82 5.05
CA LEU A 3 7.28 -3.59 5.78
C LEU A 3 8.48 -3.18 6.62
N ILE A 4 9.00 -1.98 6.40
CA ILE A 4 10.14 -1.43 7.15
C ILE A 4 9.73 -0.23 8.00
N ASN A 5 10.47 0.02 9.07
CA ASN A 5 10.36 1.29 9.80
C ASN A 5 11.41 2.22 9.20
N ASP A 6 10.99 3.27 8.50
CA ASP A 6 11.90 4.33 8.09
C ASP A 6 11.74 5.49 9.07
N GLU A 7 12.84 5.87 9.71
CA GLU A 7 12.80 6.88 10.76
C GLU A 7 12.88 8.31 10.25
N ARG A 8 13.21 8.59 8.98
CA ARG A 8 13.35 10.00 8.50
C ARG A 8 13.66 10.24 7.01
N ASN A 9 13.78 9.24 6.15
CA ASN A 9 14.11 9.50 4.73
C ASN A 9 12.87 9.76 3.87
N ALA A 10 13.04 10.59 2.84
CA ALA A 10 12.02 10.76 1.82
C ALA A 10 11.85 9.46 1.01
N ILE A 11 10.60 9.06 0.78
CA ILE A 11 10.23 7.84 0.05
C ILE A 11 9.56 8.26 -1.26
N ASP A 12 9.99 7.69 -2.38
CA ASP A 12 9.29 7.86 -3.65
C ASP A 12 8.08 6.94 -3.70
N LEU A 13 6.89 7.52 -3.48
CA LEU A 13 5.62 6.79 -3.45
C LEU A 13 5.22 6.19 -4.80
N ARG A 14 5.91 6.53 -5.90
CA ARG A 14 5.69 5.93 -7.22
C ARG A 14 6.31 4.54 -7.33
N THR A 15 7.37 4.29 -6.58
CA THR A 15 8.10 3.01 -6.62
C THR A 15 8.01 2.25 -5.31
N THR A 16 7.65 2.91 -4.21
CA THR A 16 7.58 2.30 -2.88
C THR A 16 6.35 2.83 -2.15
N PRO A 17 5.22 2.09 -2.21
CA PRO A 17 4.05 2.42 -1.43
C PRO A 17 4.35 2.47 0.06
N VAL A 18 3.53 3.22 0.79
CA VAL A 18 3.57 3.30 2.24
C VAL A 18 2.29 2.74 2.81
N HIS A 19 2.41 1.89 3.82
CA HIS A 19 1.30 1.48 4.66
C HIS A 19 1.14 2.45 5.83
N LEU A 20 -0.07 3.00 5.99
CA LEU A 20 -0.50 3.72 7.18
C LEU A 20 -1.28 2.76 8.06
N GLY A 21 -0.78 2.52 9.27
CA GLY A 21 -1.37 1.60 10.25
C GLY A 21 -1.56 2.24 11.63
N LEU A 22 -1.96 1.42 12.60
CA LEU A 22 -2.24 1.85 13.97
C LEU A 22 -1.05 2.53 14.64
N GLY A 23 -1.36 3.46 15.56
CA GLY A 23 -0.36 4.24 16.29
C GLY A 23 0.34 5.30 15.44
N SER A 24 -0.36 5.80 14.40
CA SER A 24 0.16 6.84 13.49
C SER A 24 1.47 6.44 12.80
N ARG A 25 1.58 5.18 12.39
CA ARG A 25 2.80 4.63 11.78
C ARG A 25 2.68 4.61 10.26
N ALA A 26 3.68 5.19 9.62
CA ALA A 26 3.92 5.08 8.18
C ALA A 26 5.08 4.10 7.96
N LYS A 27 4.84 3.04 7.20
CA LYS A 27 5.84 2.00 6.90
C LYS A 27 5.98 1.81 5.40
N PRO A 28 7.17 2.06 4.80
CA PRO A 28 7.41 1.68 3.42
C PRO A 28 7.20 0.18 3.20
N VAL A 29 6.67 -0.16 2.03
CA VAL A 29 6.46 -1.53 1.57
C VAL A 29 7.49 -1.82 0.49
N GLU A 30 8.71 -2.20 0.90
CA GLU A 30 9.80 -2.50 -0.04
C GLU A 30 9.51 -3.75 -0.87
N GLY A 31 9.88 -3.72 -2.15
CA GLY A 31 9.64 -4.83 -3.07
C GLY A 31 8.15 -5.13 -3.24
N PHE A 32 7.31 -4.09 -3.19
CA PHE A 32 5.92 -4.18 -3.59
C PHE A 32 5.83 -4.39 -5.11
N ALA A 33 4.88 -5.22 -5.50
CA ALA A 33 4.48 -5.44 -6.88
C ALA A 33 2.99 -5.76 -6.89
N TRP A 34 2.33 -5.51 -8.02
CA TRP A 34 0.90 -5.79 -8.20
C TRP A 34 0.59 -7.28 -8.44
N ASP A 35 1.56 -8.16 -8.19
CA ASP A 35 1.39 -9.61 -8.29
C ASP A 35 0.43 -10.13 -7.20
N PRO A 36 -0.50 -11.05 -7.52
CA PRO A 36 -1.47 -11.56 -6.56
C PRO A 36 -0.86 -12.11 -5.26
N GLU A 37 0.30 -12.77 -5.35
CA GLU A 37 1.02 -13.31 -4.20
C GLU A 37 1.55 -12.20 -3.27
N VAL A 38 2.02 -11.10 -3.86
CA VAL A 38 2.51 -9.94 -3.10
C VAL A 38 1.34 -9.21 -2.44
N LEU A 39 0.21 -9.07 -3.14
CA LEU A 39 -1.00 -8.48 -2.57
C LEU A 39 -1.55 -9.30 -1.40
N GLN A 40 -1.57 -10.63 -1.51
CA GLN A 40 -1.97 -11.50 -0.40
C GLN A 40 -1.00 -11.41 0.78
N ALA A 41 0.31 -11.40 0.52
CA ALA A 41 1.32 -11.23 1.56
C ALA A 41 1.18 -9.86 2.26
N TYR A 42 0.86 -8.81 1.51
CA TYR A 42 0.55 -7.48 2.07
C TYR A 42 -0.66 -7.53 2.99
N SER A 43 -1.81 -8.01 2.50
CA SER A 43 -3.04 -8.08 3.29
C SER A 43 -2.86 -8.88 4.58
N ALA A 44 -2.12 -10.00 4.52
CA ALA A 44 -1.84 -10.80 5.71
C ALA A 44 -0.94 -10.06 6.72
N ALA A 45 0.08 -9.33 6.23
CA ALA A 45 1.04 -8.64 7.09
C ALA A 45 0.43 -7.46 7.87
N VAL A 46 -0.62 -6.83 7.33
CA VAL A 46 -1.29 -5.65 7.93
C VAL A 46 -2.68 -5.96 8.49
N ALA A 47 -3.09 -7.23 8.52
CA ALA A 47 -4.44 -7.63 8.91
C ALA A 47 -4.87 -7.11 10.30
N ALA A 48 -3.92 -6.92 11.21
CA ALA A 48 -4.17 -6.42 12.56
C ALA A 48 -4.60 -4.93 12.59
N ASP A 49 -4.27 -4.15 11.55
CA ASP A 49 -4.68 -2.76 11.44
C ASP A 49 -6.16 -2.63 11.00
N GLY A 50 -6.77 -3.71 10.51
CA GLY A 50 -8.20 -3.78 10.20
C GLY A 50 -8.64 -2.66 9.26
N ALA A 51 -9.77 -2.02 9.59
CA ALA A 51 -10.34 -0.92 8.80
C ALA A 51 -9.49 0.36 8.83
N GLU A 52 -8.56 0.50 9.77
CA GLU A 52 -7.70 1.68 9.88
C GLU A 52 -6.49 1.60 8.94
N GLY A 53 -6.11 0.38 8.52
CA GLY A 53 -4.97 0.14 7.64
C GLY A 53 -5.23 0.59 6.21
N ARG A 54 -4.34 1.41 5.64
CA ARG A 54 -4.46 1.89 4.25
C ARG A 54 -3.12 1.94 3.55
N MET A 55 -3.10 1.57 2.26
CA MET A 55 -1.95 1.75 1.39
C MET A 55 -2.03 3.13 0.74
N VAL A 56 -0.90 3.81 0.67
CA VAL A 56 -0.73 5.07 -0.06
C VAL A 56 0.35 4.88 -1.11
N ALA A 57 0.01 5.17 -2.35
CA ALA A 57 0.91 5.07 -3.50
C ALA A 57 0.54 6.11 -4.55
N ILE A 58 1.46 6.40 -5.47
CA ILE A 58 1.21 7.27 -6.62
C ILE A 58 1.41 6.43 -7.87
N PHE A 59 0.46 6.49 -8.80
CA PHE A 59 0.56 5.83 -10.09
C PHE A 59 0.42 6.87 -11.20
N ASP A 60 1.20 6.71 -12.27
CA ASP A 60 1.00 7.47 -13.48
C ASP A 60 -0.15 6.81 -14.26
N GLY A 61 -1.31 7.45 -14.28
CA GLY A 61 -2.45 6.98 -15.09
C GLY A 61 -2.43 7.64 -16.46
N ASP A 62 -2.30 6.84 -17.53
CA ASP A 62 -2.45 7.30 -18.91
C ASP A 62 -3.66 6.66 -19.60
N GLY A 63 -4.35 7.44 -20.43
CA GLY A 63 -5.49 6.98 -21.21
C GLY A 63 -6.82 6.83 -20.43
N PRO A 64 -7.87 6.32 -21.08
CA PRO A 64 -9.24 6.32 -20.56
C PRO A 64 -9.53 5.28 -19.46
N GLY A 65 -8.55 4.52 -18.98
CA GLY A 65 -8.70 3.47 -17.97
C GLY A 65 -9.52 2.26 -18.48
N ASP A 66 -8.83 1.19 -18.85
CA ASP A 66 -9.44 -0.10 -19.23
C ASP A 66 -9.54 -1.11 -18.07
N HIS A 67 -9.35 -0.63 -16.84
CA HIS A 67 -9.39 -1.41 -15.62
C HIS A 67 -10.54 -0.97 -14.71
N TRP A 68 -10.93 -1.88 -13.81
CA TRP A 68 -11.95 -1.62 -12.80
C TRP A 68 -11.38 -1.92 -11.42
N GLU A 69 -11.52 -0.98 -10.49
CA GLU A 69 -11.13 -1.13 -9.10
C GLU A 69 -12.36 -1.30 -8.20
N ARG A 70 -12.21 -2.05 -7.11
CA ARG A 70 -13.26 -2.25 -6.12
C ARG A 70 -12.68 -2.10 -4.72
N HIS A 71 -13.34 -1.27 -3.92
CA HIS A 71 -13.11 -1.16 -2.49
C HIS A 71 -14.30 -1.76 -1.73
N PRO A 72 -14.33 -3.08 -1.48
CA PRO A 72 -15.49 -3.74 -0.86
C PRO A 72 -15.76 -3.31 0.59
N ALA A 73 -14.79 -2.67 1.25
CA ALA A 73 -14.82 -2.38 2.68
C ALA A 73 -14.41 -0.94 3.03
N GLY A 74 -14.40 0.00 2.06
CA GLY A 74 -13.98 1.38 2.30
C GLY A 74 -14.22 2.29 1.10
N ASP A 75 -13.94 3.57 1.32
CA ASP A 75 -13.95 4.63 0.30
C ASP A 75 -12.52 4.90 -0.20
N GLU A 76 -12.38 5.47 -1.40
CA GLU A 76 -11.11 5.98 -1.97
C GLU A 76 -10.94 7.47 -1.68
#